data_AF-A0A8U0LN88-F1
#
_entry.id   AF-A0A8U0LN88-F1
#
_cell.length_a   1.000
_cell.length_b   1.000
_cell.length_c   1.000
_cell.angle_alpha   90.00
_cell.angle_beta   90.00
_cell.angle_gamma   90.00
#
_symmetry.space_group_name_H-M   'P 1'
#
loop_
_entity.id
_entity.type
_entity.pdbx_description
1 polymer ?
#
loop_
_entity_poly.entity_id
_entity_poly.type
_entity_poly.pdbx_seq_one_letter_code
_entity_poly.pdbx_strand_id
1 'polypeptide(L)'
;VVVDVDYVGKQQLKNLLKQFGNGVQLRPTYLVSSGKGVHLYYFLQEPVQLYRNREEVLAELKEALIRRLWNDTSSIRPDSPDIIGIYQGFRCVGSQSKLGVDFPVKAYKLSENRYTLEDIKASIPSCKVDLAPLYEKPRRKSTVTLEEAKELYPEWYEKRIVQGEPKQKSKKQGGTWVCNEALYAWWKRKITEEVKAGGRYFSIMALCSYGLKCGISEQKIRRDAYAFLDHLESLTEDEDNHFSRADVKDALRALKGDRKRLSTIASREWIEDNTKVTIPANKRNYRKQEAHLYLARRKKRI
;
A
#
# COMPACT_ATOMS: atom_id res chain seq x y z
N VAL A 1 6.96 -15.59 -5.17
CA VAL A 1 7.04 -14.38 -4.31
C VAL A 1 8.19 -13.52 -4.81
N VAL A 2 8.04 -12.19 -4.77
CA VAL A 2 9.09 -11.24 -5.18
C VAL A 2 9.28 -10.21 -4.08
N VAL A 3 10.53 -9.97 -3.68
CA VAL A 3 10.93 -8.93 -2.73
C VAL A 3 11.82 -7.92 -3.45
N ASP A 4 11.55 -6.64 -3.24
CA ASP A 4 12.40 -5.54 -3.69
C ASP A 4 13.31 -5.13 -2.53
N VAL A 5 14.62 -5.05 -2.80
CA VAL A 5 15.57 -4.44 -1.88
C VAL A 5 16.21 -3.29 -2.63
N ASP A 6 15.90 -2.07 -2.20
CA ASP A 6 16.42 -0.84 -2.80
C ASP A 6 17.68 -0.35 -2.06
N TYR A 7 18.41 0.56 -2.72
CA TYR A 7 19.68 1.10 -2.23
C TYR A 7 20.73 0.01 -1.97
N VAL A 8 20.94 -0.87 -2.95
CA VAL A 8 21.88 -1.99 -2.85
C VAL A 8 23.22 -1.59 -3.45
N GLY A 9 24.15 -1.21 -2.58
CA GLY A 9 25.53 -0.92 -2.95
C GLY A 9 26.35 -2.17 -3.28
N LYS A 10 27.57 -1.98 -3.80
CA LYS A 10 28.49 -3.09 -4.14
C LYS A 10 28.79 -4.00 -2.95
N GLN A 11 29.00 -3.42 -1.77
CA GLN A 11 29.29 -4.21 -0.56
C GLN A 11 28.04 -4.96 -0.08
N GLN A 12 26.88 -4.31 -0.11
CA GLN A 12 25.59 -4.89 0.26
C GLN A 12 25.23 -6.08 -0.65
N LEU A 13 25.45 -5.94 -1.96
CA LEU A 13 25.27 -7.03 -2.92
C LEU A 13 26.19 -8.22 -2.61
N LYS A 14 27.48 -7.96 -2.32
CA LYS A 14 28.42 -9.02 -1.92
C LYS A 14 27.97 -9.71 -0.64
N ASN A 15 27.49 -8.96 0.34
CA ASN A 15 26.99 -9.50 1.60
C ASN A 15 25.75 -10.39 1.38
N LEU A 16 24.77 -9.93 0.58
CA LEU A 16 23.59 -10.71 0.19
C LEU A 16 24.00 -12.04 -0.45
N LEU A 17 24.85 -12.00 -1.47
CA LEU A 17 25.31 -13.21 -2.16
C LEU A 17 26.03 -14.18 -1.22
N LYS A 18 26.86 -13.68 -0.30
CA LYS A 18 27.54 -14.49 0.72
C LYS A 18 26.54 -15.09 1.71
N GLN A 19 25.56 -14.33 2.18
CA GLN A 19 24.53 -14.81 3.11
C GLN A 19 23.62 -15.87 2.48
N PHE A 20 23.31 -15.75 1.18
CA PHE A 20 22.62 -16.79 0.42
C PHE A 20 23.47 -18.06 0.29
N GLY A 21 24.77 -17.91 0.05
CA GLY A 21 25.70 -19.05 -0.03
C GLY A 21 25.85 -19.79 1.29
N ASN A 22 25.84 -19.06 2.41
CA ASN A 22 26.02 -19.61 3.75
C ASN A 22 24.71 -20.03 4.44
N GLY A 23 23.55 -19.87 3.77
CA GLY A 23 22.24 -20.24 4.33
C GLY A 23 21.71 -19.30 5.41
N VAL A 24 22.33 -18.14 5.64
CA VAL A 24 21.87 -17.13 6.62
C VAL A 24 20.56 -16.48 6.17
N GLN A 25 20.45 -16.19 4.87
CA GLN A 25 19.21 -15.73 4.24
C GLN A 25 18.73 -16.79 3.26
N LEU A 26 17.41 -16.89 3.08
CA LEU A 26 16.83 -17.76 2.07
C LEU A 26 17.33 -17.33 0.69
N ARG A 27 18.08 -18.21 0.03
CA ARG A 27 18.58 -18.00 -1.33
C ARG A 27 17.39 -17.91 -2.29
N PRO A 28 17.27 -16.89 -3.14
CA PRO A 28 16.20 -16.83 -4.13
C PRO A 28 16.44 -17.79 -5.30
N THR A 29 15.40 -18.05 -6.09
CA THR A 29 15.50 -18.74 -7.38
C THR A 29 16.21 -17.84 -8.40
N TYR A 30 15.80 -16.57 -8.50
CA TYR A 30 16.46 -15.56 -9.33
C TYR A 30 16.74 -14.28 -8.55
N LEU A 31 17.87 -13.65 -8.88
CA LEU A 31 18.17 -12.26 -8.53
C LEU A 31 18.09 -11.42 -9.80
N VAL A 32 17.29 -10.36 -9.77
CA VAL A 32 17.13 -9.46 -10.92
C VAL A 32 17.69 -8.10 -10.56
N SER A 33 18.67 -7.63 -11.32
CA SER A 33 19.23 -6.27 -11.18
C SER A 33 18.28 -5.28 -11.86
N SER A 34 17.71 -4.36 -11.08
CA SER A 34 16.68 -3.41 -11.53
C SER A 34 17.16 -1.95 -11.60
N GLY A 35 18.47 -1.73 -11.43
CA GLY A 35 19.11 -0.42 -11.34
C GLY A 35 19.78 -0.26 -9.97
N LYS A 36 19.16 0.51 -9.07
CA LYS A 36 19.67 0.83 -7.73
C LYS A 36 19.39 -0.23 -6.65
N GLY A 37 18.67 -1.28 -7.03
CA GLY A 37 18.24 -2.34 -6.15
C GLY A 37 18.29 -3.69 -6.85
N VAL A 38 17.84 -4.70 -6.11
CA VAL A 38 17.66 -6.05 -6.63
C VAL A 38 16.27 -6.57 -6.29
N HIS A 39 15.66 -7.26 -7.26
CA HIS A 39 14.46 -8.03 -7.00
C HIS A 39 14.83 -9.49 -6.76
N LEU A 40 14.39 -10.04 -5.64
CA LEU A 40 14.63 -11.42 -5.23
C LEU A 40 13.38 -12.25 -5.51
N TYR A 41 13.46 -13.15 -6.49
CA TYR A 41 12.35 -14.01 -6.92
C TYR A 41 12.47 -15.39 -6.28
N TYR A 42 11.45 -15.77 -5.53
CA TYR A 42 11.26 -17.08 -4.93
C TYR A 42 10.14 -17.80 -5.67
N PHE A 43 10.47 -18.80 -6.49
CA PHE A 43 9.45 -19.56 -7.21
C PHE A 43 8.78 -20.52 -6.24
N LEU A 44 7.45 -20.56 -6.30
CA LEU A 44 6.69 -21.49 -5.48
C LEU A 44 6.64 -22.87 -6.12
N GLN A 45 6.59 -23.91 -5.29
CA GLN A 45 6.34 -25.27 -5.76
C GLN A 45 4.97 -25.35 -6.42
N GLU A 46 3.95 -24.80 -5.75
CA GLU A 46 2.59 -24.70 -6.25
C GLU A 46 2.12 -23.24 -6.32
N PRO A 47 1.35 -22.85 -7.35
CA PRO A 47 0.76 -21.53 -7.41
C PRO A 47 -0.29 -21.35 -6.31
N VAL A 48 -0.31 -20.17 -5.69
CA VAL A 48 -1.29 -19.83 -4.66
C VAL A 48 -2.51 -19.19 -5.32
N GLN A 49 -3.70 -19.78 -5.13
CA GLN A 49 -4.94 -19.14 -5.57
C GLN A 49 -5.24 -17.92 -4.70
N LEU A 50 -5.38 -16.76 -5.35
CA LEU A 50 -5.50 -15.47 -4.67
C LEU A 50 -6.95 -15.07 -4.44
N TYR A 51 -7.52 -15.60 -3.35
CA TYR A 51 -8.83 -15.16 -2.84
C TYR A 51 -8.68 -14.02 -1.84
N ARG A 52 -9.73 -13.21 -1.69
CA ARG A 52 -9.73 -12.04 -0.78
C ARG A 52 -9.41 -12.39 0.67
N ASN A 53 -9.82 -13.56 1.16
CA ASN A 53 -9.51 -14.02 2.52
C ASN A 53 -8.04 -14.42 2.73
N ARG A 54 -7.24 -14.49 1.66
CA ARG A 54 -5.82 -14.86 1.70
C ARG A 54 -4.89 -13.66 1.56
N GLU A 55 -5.41 -12.52 1.10
CA GLU A 55 -4.60 -11.32 0.79
C GLU A 55 -3.82 -10.83 2.01
N GLU A 56 -4.48 -10.77 3.17
CA GLU A 56 -3.91 -10.26 4.41
C GLU A 56 -2.74 -11.13 4.88
N VAL A 57 -2.94 -12.44 5.02
CA VAL A 57 -1.89 -13.38 5.43
C VAL A 57 -0.70 -13.39 4.45
N LEU A 58 -0.96 -13.33 3.14
CA LEU A 58 0.11 -13.26 2.14
C LEU A 58 0.86 -11.93 2.20
N ALA A 59 0.18 -10.82 2.49
CA ALA A 59 0.81 -9.52 2.67
C ALA A 59 1.68 -9.48 3.92
N GLU A 60 1.20 -10.02 5.05
CA GLU A 60 1.96 -10.14 6.30
C GLU A 60 3.22 -10.99 6.12
N LEU A 61 3.11 -12.16 5.47
CA LEU A 61 4.27 -13.01 5.19
C LEU A 61 5.28 -12.29 4.28
N LYS A 62 4.80 -11.60 3.25
CA LYS A 62 5.64 -10.84 2.33
C LYS A 62 6.34 -9.69 3.06
N GLU A 63 5.64 -8.94 3.90
CA GLU A 63 6.23 -7.88 4.72
C GLU A 63 7.31 -8.42 5.65
N ALA A 64 7.04 -9.52 6.36
CA ALA A 64 8.01 -10.17 7.23
C ALA A 64 9.28 -10.58 6.44
N LEU A 65 9.11 -11.10 5.22
CA LEU A 65 10.23 -11.45 4.34
C LEU A 65 11.00 -10.20 3.87
N ILE A 66 10.31 -9.11 3.50
CA ILE A 66 10.94 -7.83 3.14
C ILE A 66 11.80 -7.33 4.30
N ARG A 67 11.24 -7.25 5.51
CA ARG A 67 11.96 -6.77 6.70
C ARG A 67 13.15 -7.66 7.07
N ARG A 68 13.05 -8.97 6.81
CA ARG A 68 14.16 -9.90 7.01
C ARG A 68 15.31 -9.65 6.04
N LEU A 69 14.99 -9.39 4.78
CA LEU A 69 15.94 -9.25 3.68
C LEU A 69 16.52 -7.83 3.57
N TRP A 70 15.76 -6.80 3.93
CA TRP A 70 16.17 -5.39 3.90
C TRP A 70 16.67 -4.97 5.28
N ASN A 71 17.99 -4.98 5.45
CA ASN A 71 18.69 -4.69 6.70
C ASN A 71 20.03 -4.00 6.41
N ASP A 72 20.78 -3.69 7.47
CA ASP A 72 22.08 -3.01 7.45
C ASP A 72 23.14 -3.71 6.59
N THR A 73 23.02 -5.02 6.38
CA THR A 73 23.95 -5.78 5.53
C THR A 73 23.58 -5.76 4.05
N SER A 74 22.32 -5.47 3.70
CA SER A 74 21.76 -5.62 2.35
C SER A 74 21.30 -4.33 1.69
N SER A 75 21.16 -3.24 2.46
CA SER A 75 20.83 -1.91 1.95
C SER A 75 21.68 -0.85 2.65
N ILE A 76 22.07 0.19 1.93
CA ILE A 76 22.73 1.38 2.54
C ILE A 76 21.72 2.27 3.28
N ARG A 77 20.41 2.01 3.15
CA ARG A 77 19.33 2.68 3.88
C ARG A 77 18.43 1.66 4.59
N PRO A 78 18.90 1.06 5.70
CA PRO A 78 18.20 -0.05 6.35
C PRO A 78 16.95 0.37 7.14
N ASP A 79 16.88 1.62 7.60
CA ASP A 79 15.89 2.05 8.59
C ASP A 79 14.49 2.34 8.02
N SER A 80 14.34 2.36 6.70
CA SER A 80 13.07 2.73 6.04
C SER A 80 12.79 1.83 4.85
N PRO A 81 12.57 0.52 5.07
CA PRO A 81 12.23 -0.39 3.99
C PRO A 81 10.88 -0.02 3.38
N ASP A 82 10.78 -0.18 2.06
CA ASP A 82 9.52 -0.01 1.34
C ASP A 82 8.72 -1.32 1.37
N ILE A 83 7.64 -1.30 2.15
CA ILE A 83 6.75 -2.45 2.31
C ILE A 83 5.79 -2.49 1.12
N ILE A 84 6.19 -3.22 0.08
CA ILE A 84 5.41 -3.35 -1.15
C ILE A 84 4.33 -4.44 -1.06
N GLY A 85 3.13 -4.13 -1.55
CA GLY A 85 2.00 -5.05 -1.56
C GLY A 85 2.21 -6.29 -2.44
N ILE A 86 1.39 -7.32 -2.24
CA ILE A 86 1.45 -8.59 -3.00
C ILE A 86 1.16 -8.43 -4.51
N TYR A 87 0.52 -7.31 -4.88
CA TYR A 87 0.16 -6.96 -6.26
C TYR A 87 1.20 -6.08 -6.98
N GLN A 88 2.31 -5.75 -6.32
CA GLN A 88 3.32 -4.84 -6.88
C GLN A 88 3.87 -5.39 -8.21
N GLY A 89 3.81 -4.57 -9.25
CA GLY A 89 4.43 -4.85 -10.54
C GLY A 89 5.92 -4.51 -10.53
N PHE A 90 6.70 -5.25 -11.31
CA PHE A 90 8.13 -5.07 -11.48
C PHE A 90 8.50 -4.94 -12.95
N ARG A 91 9.66 -4.33 -13.24
CA ARG A 91 10.16 -4.24 -14.60
C ARG A 91 10.49 -5.62 -15.17
N CYS A 92 10.13 -5.82 -16.44
CA CYS A 92 10.44 -7.05 -17.16
C CYS A 92 11.93 -7.16 -17.47
N VAL A 93 12.49 -8.36 -17.37
CA VAL A 93 13.86 -8.66 -17.81
C VAL A 93 14.03 -8.28 -19.28
N GLY A 94 15.13 -7.63 -19.63
CA GLY A 94 15.41 -7.10 -20.96
C GLY A 94 14.84 -5.70 -21.23
N SER A 95 13.96 -5.17 -20.37
CA SER A 95 13.51 -3.77 -20.47
C SER A 95 14.53 -2.79 -19.88
N GLN A 96 14.34 -1.50 -20.14
CA GLN A 96 15.16 -0.41 -19.60
C GLN A 96 15.08 -0.34 -18.05
N SER A 97 16.22 -0.24 -17.36
CA SER A 97 16.26 -0.05 -15.90
C SER A 97 16.13 1.42 -15.49
N LYS A 98 16.28 1.73 -14.19
CA LYS A 98 16.28 3.12 -13.68
C LYS A 98 17.48 3.90 -14.26
N LEU A 99 18.55 3.21 -14.63
CA LEU A 99 19.81 3.82 -15.08
C LEU A 99 19.87 4.11 -16.58
N GLY A 100 18.81 3.79 -17.35
CA GLY A 100 18.79 4.06 -18.79
C GLY A 100 18.87 2.80 -19.66
N VAL A 101 18.82 3.02 -20.97
CA VAL A 101 18.75 1.97 -21.99
C VAL A 101 19.99 1.07 -22.00
N ASP A 102 21.15 1.63 -21.67
CA ASP A 102 22.44 0.93 -21.63
C ASP A 102 22.55 -0.05 -20.45
N PHE A 103 21.63 0.04 -19.50
CA PHE A 103 21.56 -0.81 -18.31
C PHE A 103 20.23 -1.56 -18.31
N PRO A 104 20.03 -2.58 -19.19
CA PRO A 104 18.80 -3.34 -19.19
C PRO A 104 18.66 -4.16 -17.91
N VAL A 105 17.42 -4.45 -17.53
CA VAL A 105 17.08 -5.32 -16.39
C VAL A 105 17.59 -6.73 -16.67
N LYS A 106 18.50 -7.24 -15.83
CA LYS A 106 19.15 -8.55 -16.01
C LYS A 106 18.78 -9.51 -14.88
N ALA A 107 18.46 -10.74 -15.23
CA ALA A 107 18.18 -11.81 -14.27
C ALA A 107 19.36 -12.79 -14.18
N TYR A 108 19.67 -13.19 -12.96
CA TYR A 108 20.68 -14.19 -12.62
C TYR A 108 20.00 -15.32 -11.89
N LYS A 109 20.08 -16.53 -12.45
CA LYS A 109 19.56 -17.73 -11.79
C LYS A 109 20.49 -18.09 -10.66
N LEU A 110 19.99 -18.05 -9.42
CA LEU A 110 20.79 -18.38 -8.24
C LEU A 110 20.52 -19.79 -7.76
N SER A 111 19.34 -20.38 -7.99
CA SER A 111 19.05 -21.76 -7.60
C SER A 111 17.97 -22.40 -8.48
N GLU A 112 17.91 -23.73 -8.47
CA GLU A 112 16.80 -24.52 -9.03
C GLU A 112 15.64 -24.69 -8.04
N ASN A 113 15.81 -24.20 -6.81
CA ASN A 113 14.88 -24.45 -5.73
C ASN A 113 13.52 -23.80 -6.00
N ARG A 114 12.49 -24.51 -5.56
CA ARG A 114 11.12 -24.04 -5.44
C ARG A 114 10.68 -24.18 -3.99
N TYR A 115 9.96 -23.18 -3.52
CA TYR A 115 9.64 -23.00 -2.12
C TYR A 115 8.15 -23.21 -1.84
N THR A 116 7.84 -23.77 -0.69
CA THR A 116 6.52 -23.66 -0.07
C THR A 116 6.43 -22.33 0.68
N LEU A 117 5.22 -21.94 1.13
CA LEU A 117 5.07 -20.76 1.99
C LEU A 117 5.65 -21.04 3.38
N GLU A 118 5.64 -22.29 3.81
CA GLU A 118 6.26 -22.81 5.02
C GLU A 118 7.78 -22.64 4.99
N ASP A 119 8.44 -22.95 3.87
CA ASP A 119 9.89 -22.72 3.71
C ASP A 119 10.24 -21.23 3.86
N ILE A 120 9.42 -20.37 3.24
CA ILE A 120 9.60 -18.91 3.33
C ILE A 120 9.40 -18.46 4.78
N LYS A 121 8.33 -18.91 5.45
CA LYS A 121 8.06 -18.58 6.85
C LYS A 121 9.21 -19.06 7.77
N ALA A 122 9.69 -20.29 7.58
CA ALA A 122 10.76 -20.88 8.37
C ALA A 122 12.10 -20.13 8.23
N SER A 123 12.32 -19.48 7.08
CA SER A 123 13.52 -18.66 6.86
C SER A 123 13.56 -17.33 7.64
N ILE A 124 12.43 -16.92 8.23
CA ILE A 124 12.28 -15.66 8.95
C ILE A 124 12.35 -15.96 10.46
N PRO A 125 13.40 -15.50 11.17
CA PRO A 125 13.53 -15.70 12.61
C PRO A 125 12.32 -15.14 13.36
N SER A 126 11.76 -15.93 14.28
CA SER A 126 10.63 -15.55 15.13
C SER A 126 9.38 -15.09 14.34
N CYS A 127 9.17 -15.59 13.12
CA CYS A 127 8.01 -15.24 12.31
C CYS A 127 6.69 -15.73 12.95
N LYS A 128 5.81 -14.78 13.27
CA LYS A 128 4.53 -15.04 13.93
C LYS A 128 3.34 -15.20 12.97
N VAL A 129 3.57 -15.11 11.67
CA VAL A 129 2.51 -15.17 10.66
C VAL A 129 1.83 -16.54 10.72
N ASP A 130 0.51 -16.54 10.89
CA ASP A 130 -0.29 -17.76 10.85
C ASP A 130 -0.71 -18.07 9.42
N LEU A 131 -0.29 -19.22 8.90
CA LEU A 131 -0.63 -19.66 7.54
C LEU A 131 -1.94 -20.45 7.48
N ALA A 132 -2.53 -20.84 8.63
CA ALA A 132 -3.75 -21.63 8.67
C ALA A 132 -4.91 -21.04 7.82
N PRO A 133 -5.16 -19.71 7.79
CA PRO A 133 -6.24 -19.13 6.99
C PRO A 133 -6.06 -19.30 5.48
N LEU A 134 -4.84 -19.58 4.99
CA LEU A 134 -4.59 -19.83 3.56
C LEU A 134 -5.24 -21.14 3.09
N TYR A 135 -5.33 -22.11 3.99
CA TYR A 135 -5.87 -23.44 3.72
C TYR A 135 -7.38 -23.53 3.95
N GLU A 136 -7.99 -22.49 4.53
CA GLU A 136 -9.44 -22.38 4.61
C GLU A 136 -10.04 -22.17 3.22
N LYS A 137 -11.11 -22.92 2.93
CA LYS A 137 -11.88 -22.71 1.70
C LYS A 137 -12.50 -21.32 1.76
N PRO A 138 -12.40 -20.51 0.69
CA PRO A 138 -13.05 -19.22 0.66
C PRO A 138 -14.56 -19.42 0.91
N ARG A 139 -15.11 -18.66 1.86
CA ARG A 139 -16.55 -18.70 2.12
C ARG A 139 -17.28 -18.41 0.81
N ARG A 140 -18.08 -19.37 0.35
CA ARG A 140 -19.04 -19.11 -0.72
C ARG A 140 -19.93 -17.96 -0.24
N LYS A 141 -20.12 -16.93 -1.07
CA LYS A 141 -21.18 -15.96 -0.80
C LYS A 141 -22.48 -16.76 -0.70
N SER A 142 -23.24 -16.59 0.37
CA SER A 142 -24.54 -17.22 0.49
C SER A 142 -25.42 -16.70 -0.65
N THR A 143 -25.69 -17.54 -1.63
CA THR A 143 -26.76 -17.32 -2.60
C THR A 143 -28.04 -17.70 -1.88
N VAL A 144 -28.57 -16.75 -1.11
CA VAL A 144 -29.90 -16.87 -0.51
C VAL A 144 -30.89 -16.56 -1.63
N THR A 145 -31.89 -17.42 -1.84
CA THR A 145 -32.95 -17.11 -2.81
C THR A 145 -33.76 -15.90 -2.33
N LEU A 146 -34.56 -15.29 -3.22
CA LEU A 146 -35.46 -14.21 -2.79
C LEU A 146 -36.44 -14.68 -1.70
N GLU A 147 -36.91 -15.91 -1.78
CA GLU A 147 -37.82 -16.53 -0.82
C GLU A 147 -37.16 -16.71 0.55
N GLU A 148 -35.96 -17.29 0.60
CA GLU A 148 -35.19 -17.42 1.84
C GLU A 148 -34.81 -16.05 2.42
N ALA A 149 -34.53 -15.05 1.56
CA ALA A 149 -34.22 -13.70 2.01
C ALA A 149 -35.44 -12.99 2.60
N LYS A 150 -36.66 -13.34 2.16
CA LYS A 150 -37.92 -12.87 2.74
C LYS A 150 -38.09 -13.37 4.17
N GLU A 151 -37.73 -14.62 4.43
CA GLU A 151 -37.81 -15.22 5.78
C GLU A 151 -36.70 -14.72 6.70
N LEU A 152 -35.46 -14.66 6.20
CA LEU A 152 -34.29 -14.28 7.01
C LEU A 152 -34.20 -12.76 7.26
N TYR A 153 -34.67 -11.95 6.31
CA TYR A 153 -34.56 -10.48 6.36
C TYR A 153 -35.88 -9.81 5.94
N PRO A 154 -36.99 -10.04 6.68
CA PRO A 154 -38.33 -9.62 6.28
C PRO A 154 -38.44 -8.10 6.08
N GLU A 155 -37.84 -7.30 6.98
CA GLU A 155 -37.83 -5.84 6.84
C GLU A 155 -37.04 -5.35 5.62
N TRP A 156 -35.96 -6.05 5.27
CA TRP A 156 -35.18 -5.71 4.07
C TRP A 156 -35.94 -6.08 2.81
N TYR A 157 -36.58 -7.24 2.78
CA TYR A 157 -37.37 -7.72 1.64
C TYR A 157 -38.55 -6.80 1.38
N GLU A 158 -39.28 -6.43 2.42
CA GLU A 158 -40.40 -5.48 2.35
C GLU A 158 -39.94 -4.14 1.75
N LYS A 159 -38.89 -3.54 2.30
CA LYS A 159 -38.39 -2.24 1.82
C LYS A 159 -37.82 -2.31 0.39
N ARG A 160 -37.08 -3.36 0.04
CA ARG A 160 -36.31 -3.43 -1.22
C ARG A 160 -37.04 -4.07 -2.38
N ILE A 161 -37.81 -5.12 -2.11
CA ILE A 161 -38.47 -5.94 -3.13
C ILE A 161 -39.94 -5.53 -3.28
N VAL A 162 -40.67 -5.39 -2.17
CA VAL A 162 -42.10 -5.03 -2.21
C VAL A 162 -42.29 -3.53 -2.47
N GLN A 163 -41.66 -2.68 -1.65
CA GLN A 163 -41.81 -1.23 -1.72
C GLN A 163 -40.89 -0.57 -2.77
N GLY A 164 -39.93 -1.33 -3.33
CA GLY A 164 -39.01 -0.85 -4.34
C GLY A 164 -38.10 0.29 -3.87
N GLU A 165 -37.90 0.46 -2.55
CA GLU A 165 -37.11 1.58 -2.05
C GLU A 165 -35.67 1.45 -2.57
N PRO A 166 -35.13 2.50 -3.21
CA PRO A 166 -33.74 2.49 -3.66
C PRO A 166 -32.82 2.39 -2.45
N LYS A 167 -31.75 1.57 -2.56
CA LYS A 167 -30.73 1.43 -1.51
C LYS A 167 -30.37 2.81 -0.99
N GLN A 168 -30.60 3.06 0.31
CA GLN A 168 -30.30 4.35 0.92
C GLN A 168 -28.86 4.71 0.53
N LYS A 169 -28.73 5.71 -0.34
CA LYS A 169 -27.43 6.25 -0.69
C LYS A 169 -26.98 6.96 0.58
N SER A 170 -26.15 6.28 1.39
CA SER A 170 -25.31 6.94 2.39
C SER A 170 -24.79 8.24 1.76
N LYS A 171 -24.79 9.37 2.48
CA LYS A 171 -24.27 10.67 2.03
C LYS A 171 -22.82 10.55 1.53
N LYS A 172 -22.67 10.02 0.33
CA LYS A 172 -21.42 9.62 -0.30
C LYS A 172 -21.46 10.22 -1.68
N GLN A 173 -20.60 11.19 -1.93
CA GLN A 173 -20.37 11.68 -3.28
C GLN A 173 -19.47 10.64 -3.98
N GLY A 174 -20.00 9.93 -4.98
CA GLY A 174 -19.24 8.91 -5.72
C GLY A 174 -18.75 7.71 -4.87
N GLY A 175 -19.40 7.41 -3.74
CA GLY A 175 -19.01 6.28 -2.88
C GLY A 175 -17.99 6.62 -1.77
N THR A 176 -17.67 7.89 -1.57
CA THR A 176 -16.66 8.38 -0.62
C THR A 176 -17.29 9.21 0.52
N TRP A 177 -16.74 9.14 1.73
CA TRP A 177 -17.11 10.03 2.84
C TRP A 177 -16.78 11.48 2.49
N VAL A 178 -17.73 12.39 2.67
CA VAL A 178 -17.50 13.82 2.46
C VAL A 178 -16.73 14.37 3.67
N CYS A 179 -15.54 14.89 3.40
CA CYS A 179 -14.67 15.56 4.38
C CYS A 179 -14.67 17.07 4.16
N ASN A 180 -14.31 17.82 5.20
CA ASN A 180 -14.13 19.27 5.11
C ASN A 180 -12.87 19.59 4.29
N GLU A 181 -12.91 20.63 3.44
CA GLU A 181 -11.77 21.11 2.64
C GLU A 181 -10.49 21.39 3.46
N ALA A 182 -10.63 21.68 4.76
CA ALA A 182 -9.50 21.82 5.68
C ALA A 182 -8.58 20.59 5.70
N LEU A 183 -9.11 19.38 5.45
CA LEU A 183 -8.30 18.17 5.33
C LEU A 183 -7.39 18.22 4.09
N TYR A 184 -7.91 18.69 2.96
CA TYR A 184 -7.13 18.87 1.74
C TYR A 184 -6.03 19.93 1.93
N ALA A 185 -6.38 21.08 2.52
CA ALA A 185 -5.41 22.13 2.83
C ALA A 185 -4.35 21.69 3.86
N TRP A 186 -4.74 20.91 4.86
CA TRP A 186 -3.82 20.31 5.82
C TRP A 186 -2.83 19.38 5.15
N TRP A 187 -3.29 18.50 4.25
CA TRP A 187 -2.39 17.60 3.54
C TRP A 187 -1.40 18.34 2.65
N LYS A 188 -1.82 19.42 1.97
CA LYS A 188 -0.92 20.28 1.20
C LYS A 188 0.24 20.82 2.04
N ARG A 189 -0.02 21.22 3.30
CA ARG A 189 1.04 21.64 4.22
C ARG A 189 1.99 20.49 4.56
N LYS A 190 1.44 19.31 4.86
CA LYS A 190 2.25 18.09 5.12
C LYS A 190 3.17 17.71 3.96
N ILE A 191 2.73 17.87 2.70
CA ILE A 191 3.59 17.67 1.53
C ILE A 191 4.81 18.59 1.56
N THR A 192 4.61 19.83 2.00
CA THR A 192 5.67 20.84 2.06
C THR A 192 6.62 20.61 3.24
N GLU A 193 6.06 20.23 4.40
CA GLU A 193 6.77 20.22 5.68
C GLU A 193 7.43 18.88 6.03
N GLU A 194 6.84 17.74 5.63
CA GLU A 194 7.15 16.44 6.23
C GLU A 194 7.43 15.30 5.24
N VAL A 195 7.10 15.47 3.96
CA VAL A 195 7.36 14.42 2.95
C VAL A 195 8.87 14.30 2.69
N LYS A 196 9.34 13.04 2.63
CA LYS A 196 10.72 12.68 2.27
C LYS A 196 10.80 12.10 0.86
N ALA A 197 12.01 11.93 0.33
CA ALA A 197 12.27 11.41 -1.01
C ALA A 197 11.49 10.12 -1.37
N GLY A 198 11.37 9.16 -0.45
CA GLY A 198 10.63 7.91 -0.66
C GLY A 198 9.10 8.07 -0.69
N GLY A 199 8.56 9.16 -0.16
CA GLY A 199 7.11 9.40 -0.05
C GLY A 199 6.52 10.26 -1.18
N ARG A 200 7.34 10.79 -2.08
CA ARG A 200 6.94 11.84 -3.06
C ARG A 200 5.77 11.41 -3.94
N TYR A 201 5.88 10.25 -4.61
CA TYR A 201 4.82 9.71 -5.46
C TYR A 201 3.51 9.47 -4.68
N PHE A 202 3.62 8.80 -3.53
CA PHE A 202 2.47 8.50 -2.68
C PHE A 202 1.83 9.75 -2.08
N SER A 203 2.59 10.83 -1.89
CA SER A 203 2.07 12.10 -1.39
C SER A 203 1.09 12.76 -2.37
N ILE A 204 1.35 12.64 -3.69
CA ILE A 204 0.45 13.10 -4.75
C ILE A 204 -0.77 12.17 -4.85
N MET A 205 -0.60 10.85 -4.69
CA MET A 205 -1.76 9.94 -4.63
C MET A 205 -2.66 10.24 -3.42
N ALA A 206 -2.09 10.53 -2.25
CA ALA A 206 -2.82 10.94 -1.06
C ALA A 206 -3.54 12.29 -1.28
N LEU A 207 -2.89 13.24 -1.96
CA LEU A 207 -3.52 14.52 -2.38
C LEU A 207 -4.76 14.27 -3.23
N CYS A 208 -4.68 13.35 -4.20
CA CYS A 208 -5.84 12.95 -5.01
C CYS A 208 -6.96 12.39 -4.15
N SER A 209 -6.65 11.47 -3.22
CA SER A 209 -7.65 10.87 -2.35
C SER A 209 -8.34 11.89 -1.44
N TYR A 210 -7.58 12.78 -0.80
CA TYR A 210 -8.15 13.84 0.01
C TYR A 210 -8.96 14.85 -0.82
N GLY A 211 -8.50 15.18 -2.02
CA GLY A 211 -9.24 16.04 -2.94
C GLY A 211 -10.61 15.46 -3.30
N LEU A 212 -10.66 14.16 -3.63
CA LEU A 212 -11.92 13.44 -3.89
C LEU A 212 -12.83 13.41 -2.64
N LYS A 213 -12.26 13.13 -1.45
CA LYS A 213 -13.00 13.13 -0.17
C LYS A 213 -13.58 14.51 0.16
N CYS A 214 -12.88 15.58 -0.19
CA CYS A 214 -13.28 16.96 0.09
C CYS A 214 -14.11 17.61 -1.04
N GLY A 215 -14.46 16.88 -2.09
CA GLY A 215 -15.24 17.43 -3.21
C GLY A 215 -14.48 18.45 -4.07
N ILE A 216 -13.15 18.47 -4.01
CA ILE A 216 -12.32 19.37 -4.82
C ILE A 216 -12.39 18.96 -6.29
N SER A 217 -12.51 19.94 -7.19
CA SER A 217 -12.57 19.68 -8.62
C SER A 217 -11.28 19.02 -9.12
N GLU A 218 -11.40 18.10 -10.08
CA GLU A 218 -10.24 17.39 -10.64
C GLU A 218 -9.21 18.36 -11.24
N GLN A 219 -9.69 19.44 -11.87
CA GLN A 219 -8.85 20.52 -12.40
C GLN A 219 -8.00 21.17 -11.30
N LYS A 220 -8.60 21.49 -10.15
CA LYS A 220 -7.87 22.07 -9.01
C LYS A 220 -6.87 21.07 -8.43
N ILE A 221 -7.24 19.80 -8.28
CA ILE A 221 -6.32 18.75 -7.80
C ILE A 221 -5.11 18.63 -8.72
N ARG A 222 -5.32 18.59 -10.05
CA ARG A 222 -4.24 18.50 -11.04
C ARG A 222 -3.30 19.69 -10.97
N ARG A 223 -3.85 20.92 -10.92
CA ARG A 223 -3.05 22.14 -10.79
C ARG A 223 -2.21 22.12 -9.52
N ASP A 224 -2.82 21.81 -8.39
CA ASP A 224 -2.15 21.76 -7.10
C ASP A 224 -1.09 20.65 -7.05
N ALA A 225 -1.32 19.50 -7.70
CA ALA A 225 -0.33 18.41 -7.81
C ALA A 225 0.93 18.83 -8.60
N TYR A 226 0.76 19.51 -9.75
CA TYR A 226 1.90 20.01 -10.51
C TYR A 226 2.63 21.17 -9.81
N ALA A 227 1.94 21.94 -8.98
CA ALA A 227 2.58 23.00 -8.19
C ALA A 227 3.58 22.46 -7.15
N PHE A 228 3.48 21.18 -6.77
CA PHE A 228 4.45 20.53 -5.88
C PHE A 228 5.66 19.93 -6.61
N LEU A 229 5.70 19.96 -7.94
CA LEU A 229 6.77 19.30 -8.72
C LEU A 229 8.16 19.76 -8.27
N ASP A 230 8.41 21.07 -8.30
CA ASP A 230 9.74 21.62 -7.99
C ASP A 230 10.13 21.37 -6.53
N HIS A 231 9.16 21.47 -5.61
CA HIS A 231 9.38 21.16 -4.19
C HIS A 231 9.75 19.69 -3.99
N LEU A 232 8.98 18.76 -4.57
CA LEU A 232 9.22 17.33 -4.43
C LEU A 232 10.52 16.90 -5.15
N GLU A 233 10.87 17.55 -6.25
CA GLU A 233 12.15 17.37 -6.91
C GLU A 233 13.31 17.85 -6.04
N SER A 234 13.16 18.97 -5.33
CA SER A 234 14.21 19.48 -4.43
C SER A 234 14.58 18.53 -3.28
N LEU A 235 13.73 17.54 -2.99
CA LEU A 235 13.98 16.48 -2.02
C LEU A 235 14.80 15.32 -2.59
N THR A 236 15.27 15.40 -3.84
CA THR A 236 16.15 14.40 -4.45
C THR A 236 17.49 14.37 -3.71
N GLU A 237 17.79 13.24 -3.08
CA GLU A 237 19.06 13.01 -2.37
C GLU A 237 20.08 12.22 -3.22
N ASP A 238 19.67 11.73 -4.38
CA ASP A 238 20.42 10.82 -5.23
C ASP A 238 20.15 11.16 -6.70
N GLU A 239 21.21 11.49 -7.46
CA GLU A 239 21.14 12.01 -8.84
C GLU A 239 20.27 11.15 -9.76
N ASP A 240 20.34 9.81 -9.70
CA ASP A 240 19.45 8.99 -10.56
C ASP A 240 18.06 8.70 -9.94
N ASN A 241 17.60 9.52 -8.99
CA ASN A 241 16.26 9.43 -8.35
C ASN A 241 15.49 10.75 -8.43
N HIS A 242 15.60 11.44 -9.56
CA HIS A 242 14.79 12.62 -9.86
C HIS A 242 13.29 12.27 -9.92
N PHE A 243 12.48 13.15 -9.34
CA PHE A 243 11.04 13.23 -9.41
C PHE A 243 10.58 14.16 -10.53
N SER A 244 9.90 13.59 -11.52
CA SER A 244 9.59 14.27 -12.77
C SER A 244 8.11 14.55 -12.96
N ARG A 245 7.82 15.32 -14.01
CA ARG A 245 6.44 15.54 -14.48
C ARG A 245 5.73 14.23 -14.84
N ALA A 246 6.48 13.19 -15.22
CA ALA A 246 5.91 11.87 -15.52
C ALA A 246 5.38 11.19 -14.25
N ASP A 247 6.07 11.33 -13.11
CA ASP A 247 5.66 10.77 -11.83
C ASP A 247 4.37 11.42 -11.32
N VAL A 248 4.26 12.75 -11.44
CA VAL A 248 3.01 13.47 -11.12
C VAL A 248 1.86 13.01 -12.02
N LYS A 249 2.12 12.88 -13.32
CA LYS A 249 1.12 12.41 -14.30
C LYS A 249 0.66 10.99 -14.02
N ASP A 250 1.57 10.11 -13.61
CA ASP A 250 1.25 8.73 -13.25
C ASP A 250 0.43 8.67 -11.96
N ALA A 251 0.84 9.40 -10.91
CA ALA A 251 0.09 9.49 -9.66
C ALA A 251 -1.34 10.03 -9.87
N LEU A 252 -1.52 11.01 -10.76
CA LEU A 252 -2.84 11.56 -11.12
C LEU A 252 -3.77 10.55 -11.80
N ARG A 253 -3.27 9.40 -12.29
CA ARG A 253 -4.13 8.31 -12.77
C ARG A 253 -5.01 7.74 -11.66
N ALA A 254 -4.65 7.94 -10.40
CA ALA A 254 -5.48 7.65 -9.23
C ALA A 254 -6.88 8.29 -9.31
N LEU A 255 -7.02 9.45 -9.97
CA LEU A 255 -8.30 10.15 -10.16
C LEU A 255 -9.22 9.43 -11.15
N LYS A 256 -8.66 8.65 -12.07
CA LYS A 256 -9.40 7.84 -13.05
C LYS A 256 -9.85 6.49 -12.49
N GLY A 257 -9.26 6.05 -11.38
CA GLY A 257 -9.63 4.81 -10.70
C GLY A 257 -11.04 4.89 -10.10
N ASP A 258 -11.61 3.74 -9.75
CA ASP A 258 -12.86 3.69 -8.99
C ASP A 258 -12.72 4.56 -7.73
N ARG A 259 -13.42 5.70 -7.68
CA ARG A 259 -13.38 6.68 -6.58
C ARG A 259 -13.59 6.00 -5.22
N LYS A 260 -14.40 4.93 -5.22
CA LYS A 260 -14.66 4.09 -4.06
C LYS A 260 -13.41 3.33 -3.62
N ARG A 261 -12.66 2.73 -4.54
CA ARG A 261 -11.38 2.05 -4.25
C ARG A 261 -10.35 3.03 -3.70
N LEU A 262 -10.14 4.19 -4.35
CA LEU A 262 -9.14 5.16 -3.87
C LEU A 262 -9.44 5.66 -2.45
N SER A 263 -10.72 5.87 -2.14
CA SER A 263 -11.13 6.30 -0.80
C SER A 263 -10.97 5.22 0.28
N THR A 264 -10.96 3.95 -0.12
CA THR A 264 -10.81 2.80 0.78
C THR A 264 -9.33 2.43 0.97
N ILE A 265 -8.52 2.53 -0.08
CA ILE A 265 -7.08 2.24 -0.03
C ILE A 265 -6.33 3.30 0.78
N ALA A 266 -6.69 4.58 0.62
CA ALA A 266 -6.05 5.67 1.35
C ALA A 266 -6.62 5.82 2.77
N SER A 267 -6.42 4.80 3.60
CA SER A 267 -6.60 4.86 5.05
C SER A 267 -5.50 5.74 5.69
N ARG A 268 -5.66 6.11 6.96
CA ARG A 268 -4.64 6.85 7.71
C ARG A 268 -3.31 6.09 7.71
N GLU A 269 -3.36 4.82 8.09
CA GLU A 269 -2.20 3.93 8.17
C GLU A 269 -1.53 3.75 6.82
N TRP A 270 -2.30 3.47 5.77
CA TRP A 270 -1.75 3.35 4.43
C TRP A 270 -1.03 4.64 4.00
N ILE A 271 -1.59 5.82 4.28
CA ILE A 271 -0.93 7.09 3.96
C ILE A 271 0.36 7.23 4.77
N GLU A 272 0.36 6.97 6.08
CA GLU A 272 1.59 7.02 6.90
C GLU A 272 2.68 6.10 6.35
N ASP A 273 2.35 4.83 6.09
CA ASP A 273 3.31 3.81 5.66
C ASP A 273 3.96 4.12 4.30
N ASN A 274 3.16 4.67 3.38
CA ASN A 274 3.58 4.94 2.00
C ASN A 274 4.21 6.32 1.83
N THR A 275 3.79 7.31 2.63
CA THR A 275 4.32 8.68 2.53
C THR A 275 5.44 8.97 3.53
N LYS A 276 5.60 8.10 4.54
CA LYS A 276 6.50 8.27 5.69
C LYS A 276 6.18 9.52 6.54
N VAL A 277 4.98 10.08 6.40
CA VAL A 277 4.48 11.22 7.18
C VAL A 277 3.67 10.69 8.35
N THR A 278 4.00 11.10 9.58
CA THR A 278 3.26 10.67 10.78
C THR A 278 1.92 11.40 10.89
N ILE A 279 0.84 10.64 11.06
CA ILE A 279 -0.55 11.11 11.19
C ILE A 279 -1.16 10.49 12.46
N PRO A 280 -0.98 11.10 13.64
CA PRO A 280 -1.42 10.50 14.90
C PRO A 280 -2.93 10.18 14.89
N ALA A 281 -3.29 9.02 15.45
CA ALA A 281 -4.68 8.63 15.57
C ALA A 281 -5.44 9.61 16.48
N ASN A 282 -6.60 10.09 16.02
CA ASN A 282 -7.47 10.90 16.85
C ASN A 282 -7.99 10.08 18.04
N LYS A 283 -7.72 10.53 19.26
CA LYS A 283 -8.28 9.92 20.48
C LYS A 283 -9.78 10.12 20.52
N ARG A 284 -10.55 9.06 20.28
CA ARG A 284 -12.01 9.08 20.42
C ARG A 284 -12.37 8.69 21.85
N ASN A 285 -13.01 9.59 22.58
CA ASN A 285 -13.43 9.34 23.97
C ASN A 285 -14.73 8.50 24.07
N TYR A 286 -15.23 7.96 22.94
CA TYR A 286 -16.48 7.19 22.80
C TYR A 286 -17.75 7.81 23.38
N ARG A 287 -17.71 9.08 23.81
CA ARG A 287 -18.87 9.81 24.32
C ARG A 287 -19.84 10.10 23.17
N LYS A 288 -21.11 9.82 23.40
CA LYS A 288 -22.21 10.30 22.54
C LYS A 288 -22.18 11.85 22.52
N GLN A 289 -22.65 12.43 21.41
CA GLN A 289 -22.62 13.89 21.21
C GLN A 289 -23.29 14.65 22.36
N GLU A 290 -24.42 14.15 22.86
CA GLU A 290 -25.13 14.72 24.01
C GLU A 290 -24.25 14.78 25.27
N ALA A 291 -23.59 13.67 25.62
CA ALA A 291 -22.70 13.61 26.77
C ALA A 291 -21.48 14.53 26.61
N HIS A 292 -20.95 14.66 25.38
CA HIS A 292 -19.88 15.60 25.08
C HIS A 292 -20.33 17.06 25.26
N LEU A 293 -21.47 17.44 24.68
CA LEU A 293 -22.02 18.79 24.76
C LEU A 293 -22.43 19.16 26.20
N TYR A 294 -23.01 18.22 26.95
CA TYR A 294 -23.34 18.39 28.36
C TYR A 294 -22.11 18.76 29.18
N LEU A 295 -21.03 17.99 29.06
CA LEU A 295 -19.78 18.24 29.80
C LEU A 295 -19.09 19.53 29.35
N ALA A 296 -19.06 19.83 28.04
CA ALA A 296 -18.46 21.06 27.52
C ALA A 296 -19.19 22.32 28.01
N ARG A 297 -20.54 22.28 28.06
CA ARG A 297 -21.37 23.37 28.57
C ARG A 297 -21.21 23.54 30.08
N ARG A 298 -21.09 22.44 30.84
CA ARG A 298 -20.85 22.49 32.29
C ARG A 298 -19.46 23.04 32.63
N LYS A 299 -18.44 22.74 31.83
CA LYS A 299 -17.07 23.25 32.03
C LYS A 299 -16.91 24.76 31.82
N LYS A 300 -17.83 25.43 31.12
CA LYS A 300 -17.82 26.91 30.98
C LYS A 300 -18.46 27.65 32.17
N ARG A 301 -18.95 26.92 33.16
CA ARG A 301 -19.76 27.45 34.28
C ARG A 301 -19.02 27.44 35.62
N ILE A 302 -17.69 27.29 35.59
CA ILE A 302 -16.73 27.41 36.69
C ILE A 302 -15.72 28.47 36.25
#